data_AF-M7BGP1-F1
#
_entry.id   AF-M7BGP1-F1
#
_cell.length_a   1.000
_cell.length_b   1.000
_cell.length_c   1.000
_cell.angle_alpha   90.00
_cell.angle_beta   90.00
_cell.angle_gamma   90.00
#
_symmetry.space_group_name_H-M   'P 1'
#
loop_
_entity.id
_entity.type
_entity.pdbx_description
1 polymer ?
#
loop_
_entity_poly.entity_id
_entity_poly.type
_entity_poly.pdbx_seq_one_letter_code
_entity_poly.pdbx_strand_id
1 'polypeptide(L)'
;MHEVLVSDSSQLKKKELAHMQALAEEWKKRDKEREALVKKKVAEYTNLEEQLQKTLTDLEKRERQLVNAESELQRVKRELQAQHERNFQELQDSVRRVKEECAHQVELERSKIKQLEEDKVRLQQHFYEAENKYKILEKEFQQYKEQQCSKPEIRLQSEINLLTLEKVELERKLESATKSKLHYKQQWARALKELARLKQREQENAMARLKKQQQELEHMRLRYLAAEEKEVGKTERKELEDIRNELNRLKQQEDKKQSQDSRDISVEQAGSVHTRQLNESLDDYLTRLIEERDTLLRTGVYNHEDHIVSELDRQIREALAKRSSNK
;
A
#
# COMPACT_ATOMS: atom_id res chain seq x y z
N MET A 1 30.88 81.86 -195.32
CA MET A 1 29.98 82.22 -194.20
C MET A 1 29.09 81.05 -193.76
N HIS A 2 28.34 80.37 -194.65
CA HIS A 2 27.37 79.34 -194.23
C HIS A 2 27.98 78.17 -193.44
N GLU A 3 29.11 77.60 -193.88
CA GLU A 3 29.76 76.46 -193.19
C GLU A 3 30.26 76.82 -191.77
N VAL A 4 30.70 78.06 -191.55
CA VAL A 4 31.14 78.55 -190.23
C VAL A 4 29.96 78.52 -189.26
N LEU A 5 28.80 79.04 -189.66
CA LEU A 5 27.58 79.00 -188.85
C LEU A 5 27.09 77.57 -188.55
N VAL A 6 27.31 76.62 -189.46
CA VAL A 6 26.98 75.20 -189.25
C VAL A 6 27.99 74.53 -188.29
N SER A 7 29.28 74.82 -188.42
CA SER A 7 30.31 74.41 -187.46
C SER A 7 29.99 74.93 -186.06
N ASP A 8 29.71 76.22 -185.93
CA ASP A 8 29.47 76.87 -184.64
C ASP A 8 28.18 76.34 -183.99
N SER A 9 27.12 76.10 -184.77
CA SER A 9 25.91 75.42 -184.28
C SER A 9 26.20 73.99 -183.78
N SER A 10 27.07 73.25 -184.47
CA SER A 10 27.48 71.89 -184.06
C SER A 10 28.34 71.91 -182.79
N GLN A 11 29.26 72.88 -182.66
CA GLN A 11 30.07 73.06 -181.45
C GLN A 11 29.24 73.54 -180.25
N LEU A 12 28.26 74.42 -180.47
CA LEU A 12 27.34 74.87 -179.44
C LEU A 12 26.53 73.68 -178.89
N LYS A 13 25.91 72.88 -179.76
CA LYS A 13 25.17 71.67 -179.38
C LYS A 13 26.01 70.64 -178.63
N LYS A 14 27.30 70.50 -178.95
CA LYS A 14 28.23 69.64 -178.20
C LYS A 14 28.53 70.19 -176.79
N LYS A 15 28.67 71.50 -176.63
CA LYS A 15 28.84 72.16 -175.32
C LYS A 15 27.56 72.06 -174.50
N GLU A 16 26.40 72.33 -175.10
CA GLU A 16 25.08 72.15 -174.48
C GLU A 16 24.88 70.71 -173.98
N LEU A 17 25.19 69.71 -174.83
CA LEU A 17 25.12 68.28 -174.44
C LEU A 17 26.05 67.98 -173.26
N ALA A 18 27.30 68.45 -173.29
CA ALA A 18 28.27 68.23 -172.21
C ALA A 18 27.84 68.92 -170.89
N HIS A 19 27.29 70.13 -170.96
CA HIS A 19 26.73 70.82 -169.79
C HIS A 19 25.49 70.10 -169.25
N MET A 20 24.59 69.62 -170.11
CA MET A 20 23.43 68.82 -169.70
C MET A 20 23.83 67.47 -169.08
N GLN A 21 24.89 66.83 -169.59
CA GLN A 21 25.46 65.61 -169.01
C GLN A 21 26.09 65.88 -167.63
N ALA A 22 26.93 66.92 -167.52
CA ALA A 22 27.52 67.31 -166.23
C ALA A 22 26.46 67.68 -165.19
N LEU A 23 25.41 68.41 -165.58
CA LEU A 23 24.27 68.72 -164.71
C LEU A 23 23.50 67.45 -164.30
N ALA A 24 23.30 66.50 -165.20
CA ALA A 24 22.66 65.22 -164.88
C ALA A 24 23.51 64.36 -163.93
N GLU A 25 24.84 64.35 -164.08
CA GLU A 25 25.75 63.67 -163.16
C GLU A 25 25.82 64.34 -161.79
N GLU A 26 25.89 65.68 -161.74
CA GLU A 26 25.81 66.46 -160.50
C GLU A 26 24.46 66.29 -159.78
N TRP A 27 23.36 66.23 -160.53
CA TRP A 27 22.04 65.94 -160.00
C TRP A 27 21.98 64.52 -159.42
N LYS A 28 22.41 63.52 -160.19
CA LYS A 28 22.49 62.09 -159.78
C LYS A 28 23.43 61.87 -158.59
N LYS A 29 24.48 62.69 -158.43
CA LYS A 29 25.35 62.68 -157.25
C LYS A 29 24.62 63.24 -156.03
N ARG A 30 24.05 64.44 -156.11
CA ARG A 30 23.29 65.04 -154.99
C ARG A 30 22.07 64.21 -154.60
N ASP A 31 21.44 63.54 -155.55
CA ASP A 31 20.32 62.63 -155.32
C ASP A 31 20.76 61.39 -154.51
N LYS A 32 21.85 60.73 -154.90
CA LYS A 32 22.47 59.65 -154.10
C LYS A 32 22.92 60.11 -152.71
N GLU A 33 23.45 61.33 -152.57
CA GLU A 33 23.86 61.89 -151.29
C GLU A 33 22.65 62.14 -150.37
N ARG A 34 21.52 62.63 -150.92
CA ARG A 34 20.24 62.76 -150.21
C ARG A 34 19.68 61.39 -149.83
N GLU A 35 19.65 60.43 -150.76
CA GLU A 35 19.24 59.06 -150.46
C GLU A 35 20.06 58.47 -149.32
N ALA A 36 21.39 58.61 -149.34
CA ALA A 36 22.27 58.08 -148.31
C ALA A 36 22.02 58.72 -146.94
N LEU A 37 21.79 60.04 -146.91
CA LEU A 37 21.42 60.76 -145.68
C LEU A 37 20.05 60.31 -145.15
N VAL A 38 19.04 60.15 -146.02
CA VAL A 38 17.71 59.65 -145.65
C VAL A 38 17.79 58.21 -145.16
N LYS A 39 18.51 57.31 -145.87
CA LYS A 39 18.73 55.92 -145.46
C LYS A 39 19.45 55.83 -144.11
N LYS A 40 20.45 56.67 -143.86
CA LYS A 40 21.10 56.78 -142.54
C LYS A 40 20.13 57.26 -141.47
N LYS A 41 19.32 58.30 -141.74
CA LYS A 41 18.35 58.83 -140.77
C LYS A 41 17.24 57.83 -140.46
N VAL A 42 16.71 57.11 -141.45
CA VAL A 42 15.76 56.00 -141.25
C VAL A 42 16.39 54.95 -140.33
N ALA A 43 17.62 54.49 -140.61
CA ALA A 43 18.30 53.52 -139.75
C ALA A 43 18.55 54.05 -138.32
N GLU A 44 18.92 55.33 -138.15
CA GLU A 44 19.04 55.95 -136.83
C GLU A 44 17.68 55.97 -136.08
N TYR A 45 16.58 56.33 -136.76
CA TYR A 45 15.24 56.34 -136.17
C TYR A 45 14.72 54.94 -135.85
N THR A 46 14.88 53.95 -136.72
CA THR A 46 14.48 52.55 -136.45
C THR A 46 15.23 51.97 -135.25
N ASN A 47 16.53 52.23 -135.12
CA ASN A 47 17.30 51.80 -133.94
C ASN A 47 16.81 52.47 -132.64
N LEU A 48 16.45 53.76 -132.69
CA LEU A 48 15.87 54.47 -131.55
C LEU A 48 14.46 53.98 -131.22
N GLU A 49 13.63 53.70 -132.22
CA GLU A 49 12.29 53.13 -132.05
C GLU A 49 12.36 51.74 -131.41
N GLU A 50 13.23 50.86 -131.90
CA GLU A 50 13.49 49.55 -131.27
C GLU A 50 13.94 49.68 -129.81
N GLN A 51 14.80 50.65 -129.50
CA GLN A 51 15.26 50.90 -128.13
C GLN A 51 14.11 51.40 -127.23
N LEU A 52 13.28 52.31 -127.72
CA LEU A 52 12.10 52.82 -127.01
C LEU A 52 11.04 51.72 -126.81
N GLN A 53 10.77 50.90 -127.82
CA GLN A 53 9.87 49.75 -127.67
C GLN A 53 10.39 48.75 -126.62
N LYS A 54 11.69 48.45 -126.64
CA LYS A 54 12.31 47.56 -125.63
C LYS A 54 12.17 48.14 -124.22
N THR A 55 12.55 49.40 -124.00
CA THR A 55 12.43 50.03 -122.67
C THR A 55 10.99 50.18 -122.20
N LEU A 56 10.03 50.47 -123.09
CA LEU A 56 8.60 50.46 -122.75
C LEU A 56 8.15 49.08 -122.25
N THR A 57 8.43 47.99 -122.98
CA THR A 57 8.02 46.66 -122.52
C THR A 57 8.71 46.24 -121.21
N ASP A 58 9.93 46.69 -120.95
CA ASP A 58 10.63 46.40 -119.69
C ASP A 58 10.12 47.25 -118.51
N LEU A 59 9.67 48.49 -118.76
CA LEU A 59 8.97 49.30 -117.78
C LEU A 59 7.59 48.71 -117.44
N GLU A 60 6.80 48.30 -118.44
CA GLU A 60 5.52 47.61 -118.22
C GLU A 60 5.68 46.32 -117.40
N LYS A 61 6.73 45.53 -117.67
CA LYS A 61 7.03 44.32 -116.87
C LYS A 61 7.32 44.68 -115.42
N ARG A 62 8.11 45.73 -115.17
CA ARG A 62 8.46 46.21 -113.82
C ARG A 62 7.25 46.79 -113.08
N GLU A 63 6.41 47.56 -113.76
CA GLU A 63 5.17 48.10 -113.19
C GLU A 63 4.22 46.98 -112.74
N ARG A 64 3.97 45.99 -113.61
CA ARG A 64 3.17 44.80 -113.26
C ARG A 64 3.78 44.01 -112.10
N GLN A 65 5.11 43.90 -112.04
CA GLN A 65 5.82 43.27 -110.92
C GLN A 65 5.67 44.06 -109.60
N LEU A 66 5.75 45.40 -109.65
CA LEU A 66 5.56 46.27 -108.48
C LEU A 66 4.12 46.18 -107.96
N VAL A 67 3.11 46.29 -108.82
CA VAL A 67 1.69 46.15 -108.43
C VAL A 67 1.40 44.77 -107.79
N ASN A 68 1.99 43.71 -108.32
CA ASN A 68 1.89 42.37 -107.71
C ASN A 68 2.60 42.29 -106.35
N ALA A 69 3.79 42.89 -106.21
CA ALA A 69 4.53 42.92 -104.95
C ALA A 69 3.82 43.79 -103.88
N GLU A 70 3.24 44.93 -104.26
CA GLU A 70 2.49 45.80 -103.37
C GLU A 70 1.19 45.17 -102.88
N SER A 71 0.43 44.53 -103.78
CA SER A 71 -0.81 43.84 -103.40
C SER A 71 -0.56 42.64 -102.49
N GLU A 72 0.52 41.88 -102.73
CA GLU A 72 0.94 40.78 -101.87
C GLU A 72 1.49 41.26 -100.51
N LEU A 73 2.29 42.34 -100.49
CA LEU A 73 2.73 42.99 -99.25
C LEU A 73 1.53 43.49 -98.42
N GLN A 74 0.52 44.06 -99.07
CA GLN A 74 -0.74 44.43 -98.40
C GLN A 74 -1.50 43.21 -97.88
N ARG A 75 -1.52 42.08 -98.61
CA ARG A 75 -2.14 40.83 -98.14
C ARG A 75 -1.46 40.33 -96.87
N VAL A 76 -0.15 40.13 -96.91
CA VAL A 76 0.66 39.68 -95.77
C VAL A 76 0.54 40.64 -94.58
N LYS A 77 0.51 41.95 -94.82
CA LYS A 77 0.30 42.95 -93.75
C LYS A 77 -1.06 42.77 -93.06
N ARG A 78 -2.16 42.61 -93.81
CA ARG A 78 -3.50 42.38 -93.23
C ARG A 78 -3.56 41.07 -92.45
N GLU A 79 -2.95 40.01 -92.97
CA GLU A 79 -2.89 38.69 -92.33
C GLU A 79 -2.10 38.74 -91.02
N LEU A 80 -0.95 39.40 -91.01
CA LEU A 80 -0.13 39.59 -89.81
C LEU A 80 -0.86 40.44 -88.74
N GLN A 81 -1.56 41.51 -89.16
CA GLN A 81 -2.41 42.29 -88.24
C GLN A 81 -3.53 41.45 -87.63
N ALA A 82 -4.29 40.71 -88.46
CA ALA A 82 -5.35 39.84 -87.98
C ALA A 82 -4.83 38.68 -87.10
N GLN A 83 -3.60 38.19 -87.33
CA GLN A 83 -2.96 37.21 -86.46
C GLN A 83 -2.54 37.81 -85.12
N HIS A 84 -1.96 39.03 -85.11
CA HIS A 84 -1.66 39.72 -83.86
C HIS A 84 -2.91 40.01 -83.03
N GLU A 85 -4.01 40.43 -83.66
CA GLU A 85 -5.29 40.68 -82.99
C GLU A 85 -5.86 39.40 -82.36
N ARG A 86 -5.86 38.27 -83.07
CA ARG A 86 -6.27 36.96 -82.53
C ARG A 86 -5.39 36.51 -81.37
N ASN A 87 -4.07 36.51 -81.57
CA ASN A 87 -3.11 36.09 -80.54
C ASN A 87 -3.23 36.96 -79.27
N PHE A 88 -3.49 38.27 -79.43
CA PHE A 88 -3.72 39.18 -78.31
C PHE A 88 -5.03 38.86 -77.57
N GLN A 89 -6.12 38.62 -78.30
CA GLN A 89 -7.41 38.25 -77.73
C GLN A 89 -7.33 36.90 -76.98
N GLU A 90 -6.70 35.89 -77.58
CA GLU A 90 -6.48 34.57 -76.96
C GLU A 90 -5.63 34.67 -75.69
N LEU A 91 -4.58 35.51 -75.71
CA LEU A 91 -3.76 35.79 -74.52
C LEU A 91 -4.57 36.54 -73.45
N GLN A 92 -5.41 37.50 -73.83
CA GLN A 92 -6.28 38.23 -72.90
C GLN A 92 -7.34 37.31 -72.27
N ASP A 93 -7.95 36.43 -73.05
CA ASP A 93 -8.93 35.44 -72.56
C ASP A 93 -8.28 34.38 -71.67
N SER A 94 -7.07 33.89 -71.98
CA SER A 94 -6.35 32.96 -71.11
C SER A 94 -5.90 33.62 -69.81
N VAL A 95 -5.42 34.87 -69.85
CA VAL A 95 -5.11 35.67 -68.64
C VAL A 95 -6.36 35.96 -67.82
N ARG A 96 -7.55 36.12 -68.44
CA ARG A 96 -8.81 36.25 -67.69
C ARG A 96 -9.16 34.94 -66.99
N ARG A 97 -9.18 33.81 -67.70
CA ARG A 97 -9.49 32.47 -67.12
C ARG A 97 -8.59 32.15 -65.93
N VAL A 98 -7.27 32.29 -66.07
CA VAL A 98 -6.32 32.02 -64.99
C VAL A 98 -6.54 32.94 -63.78
N LYS A 99 -6.93 34.21 -63.98
CA LYS A 99 -7.30 35.11 -62.86
C LYS A 99 -8.59 34.68 -62.18
N GLU A 100 -9.59 34.25 -62.94
CA GLU A 100 -10.88 33.74 -62.42
C GLU A 100 -10.68 32.43 -61.63
N GLU A 101 -9.87 31.50 -62.16
CA GLU A 101 -9.47 30.25 -61.51
C GLU A 101 -8.68 30.50 -60.22
N CYS A 102 -7.67 31.37 -60.24
CA CYS A 102 -6.91 31.74 -59.04
C CYS A 102 -7.80 32.42 -57.98
N ALA A 103 -8.71 33.31 -58.39
CA ALA A 103 -9.65 33.97 -57.47
C ALA A 103 -10.61 32.95 -56.84
N HIS A 104 -11.14 32.01 -57.62
CA HIS A 104 -11.99 30.94 -57.13
C HIS A 104 -11.25 30.02 -56.14
N GLN A 105 -10.03 29.59 -56.44
CA GLN A 105 -9.21 28.77 -55.55
C GLN A 105 -8.91 29.49 -54.21
N VAL A 106 -8.60 30.79 -54.25
CA VAL A 106 -8.40 31.59 -53.04
C VAL A 106 -9.67 31.66 -52.20
N GLU A 107 -10.84 31.81 -52.82
CA GLU A 107 -12.11 31.88 -52.08
C GLU A 107 -12.55 30.51 -51.52
N LEU A 108 -12.26 29.41 -52.21
CA LEU A 108 -12.43 28.04 -51.68
C LEU A 108 -11.57 27.80 -50.44
N GLU A 109 -10.27 28.13 -50.49
CA GLU A 109 -9.38 27.97 -49.34
C GLU A 109 -9.75 28.91 -48.18
N ARG A 110 -10.22 30.14 -48.45
CA ARG A 110 -10.78 31.03 -47.41
C ARG A 110 -12.01 30.43 -46.73
N SER A 111 -12.95 29.90 -47.51
CA SER A 111 -14.17 29.27 -46.98
C SER A 111 -13.83 28.06 -46.10
N LYS A 112 -12.88 27.24 -46.53
CA LYS A 112 -12.33 26.09 -45.80
C LYS A 112 -11.56 26.49 -44.53
N ILE A 113 -10.74 27.55 -44.57
CA ILE A 113 -10.09 28.10 -43.37
C ILE A 113 -11.16 28.54 -42.35
N LYS A 114 -12.17 29.30 -42.78
CA LYS A 114 -13.27 29.74 -41.91
C LYS A 114 -14.01 28.56 -41.28
N GLN A 115 -14.33 27.52 -42.05
CA GLN A 115 -14.95 26.29 -41.52
C GLN A 115 -14.07 25.62 -40.45
N LEU A 116 -12.76 25.51 -40.69
CA LEU A 116 -11.82 24.93 -39.73
C LEU A 116 -11.64 25.80 -38.47
N GLU A 117 -11.78 27.12 -38.58
CA GLU A 117 -11.80 28.04 -37.42
C GLU A 117 -13.08 27.87 -36.60
N GLU A 118 -14.24 27.76 -37.25
CA GLU A 118 -15.53 27.47 -36.60
C GLU A 118 -15.55 26.08 -35.94
N ASP A 119 -14.97 25.06 -36.58
CA ASP A 119 -14.79 23.72 -36.00
C ASP A 119 -13.84 23.74 -34.80
N LYS A 120 -12.70 24.44 -34.91
CA LYS A 120 -11.74 24.60 -33.82
C LYS A 120 -12.38 25.23 -32.59
N VAL A 121 -13.16 26.30 -32.76
CA VAL A 121 -13.88 26.94 -31.64
C VAL A 121 -14.90 26.00 -31.01
N ARG A 122 -15.69 25.27 -31.82
CA ARG A 122 -16.64 24.25 -31.32
C ARG A 122 -15.95 23.14 -30.53
N LEU A 123 -14.84 22.61 -31.03
CA LEU A 123 -14.05 21.57 -30.36
C LEU A 123 -13.39 22.09 -29.07
N GLN A 124 -12.89 23.33 -29.06
CA GLN A 124 -12.35 23.96 -27.85
C GLN A 124 -13.43 24.16 -26.77
N GLN A 125 -14.65 24.55 -27.15
CA GLN A 125 -15.77 24.62 -26.21
C GLN A 125 -16.14 23.24 -25.65
N HIS A 126 -16.30 22.22 -26.51
CA HIS A 126 -16.61 20.86 -26.05
C HIS A 126 -15.50 20.28 -25.15
N PHE A 127 -14.23 20.58 -25.42
CA PHE A 127 -13.12 20.20 -24.54
C PHE A 127 -13.25 20.87 -23.17
N TYR A 128 -13.47 22.19 -23.12
CA TYR A 128 -13.66 22.93 -21.87
C TYR A 128 -14.88 22.44 -21.07
N GLU A 129 -15.99 22.13 -21.73
CA GLU A 129 -17.17 21.52 -21.08
C GLU A 129 -16.87 20.13 -20.52
N ALA A 130 -16.12 19.29 -21.24
CA ALA A 130 -15.72 17.95 -20.78
C ALA A 130 -14.72 18.02 -19.62
N GLU A 131 -13.74 18.91 -19.69
CA GLU A 131 -12.74 19.14 -18.64
C GLU A 131 -13.41 19.65 -17.35
N ASN A 132 -14.40 20.52 -17.45
CA ASN A 132 -15.17 20.98 -16.29
C ASN A 132 -16.06 19.87 -15.70
N LYS A 133 -16.71 19.04 -16.53
CA LYS A 133 -17.44 17.85 -16.06
C LYS A 133 -16.53 16.87 -15.34
N TYR A 134 -15.31 16.64 -15.85
CA TYR A 134 -14.29 15.85 -15.18
C TYR A 134 -13.88 16.43 -13.82
N LYS A 135 -13.55 17.74 -13.76
CA LYS A 135 -13.19 18.45 -12.51
C LYS A 135 -14.31 18.49 -11.47
N ILE A 136 -15.57 18.33 -11.87
CA ILE A 136 -16.72 18.17 -10.96
C ILE A 136 -16.75 16.73 -10.43
N LEU A 137 -16.73 15.74 -11.32
CA LEU A 137 -16.77 14.32 -10.97
C LEU A 137 -15.57 13.89 -10.09
N GLU A 138 -14.38 14.45 -10.32
CA GLU A 138 -13.18 14.23 -9.50
C GLU A 138 -13.35 14.76 -8.07
N LYS A 139 -14.01 15.91 -7.89
CA LYS A 139 -14.36 16.45 -6.57
C LYS A 139 -15.44 15.62 -5.88
N GLU A 140 -16.47 15.20 -6.61
CA GLU A 140 -17.53 14.33 -6.10
C GLU A 140 -16.95 12.97 -5.66
N PHE A 141 -16.03 12.40 -6.43
CA PHE A 141 -15.33 11.16 -6.07
C PHE A 141 -14.43 11.32 -4.84
N GLN A 142 -13.70 12.44 -4.73
CA GLN A 142 -12.88 12.73 -3.55
C GLN A 142 -13.76 12.94 -2.30
N GLN A 143 -14.89 13.66 -2.40
CA GLN A 143 -15.86 13.79 -1.32
C GLN A 143 -16.47 12.44 -0.93
N TYR A 144 -16.83 11.59 -1.91
CA TYR A 144 -17.31 10.24 -1.65
C TYR A 144 -16.27 9.39 -0.91
N LYS A 145 -15.00 9.49 -1.29
CA LYS A 145 -13.87 8.80 -0.63
C LYS A 145 -13.67 9.30 0.80
N GLU A 146 -13.73 10.60 1.04
CA GLU A 146 -13.71 11.19 2.39
C GLU A 146 -14.89 10.71 3.24
N GLN A 147 -16.10 10.66 2.68
CA GLN A 147 -17.28 10.10 3.33
C GLN A 147 -17.08 8.61 3.68
N GLN A 148 -16.53 7.78 2.76
CA GLN A 148 -16.22 6.38 3.07
C GLN A 148 -15.20 6.27 4.20
N CYS A 149 -14.11 7.05 4.18
CA CYS A 149 -13.11 7.08 5.24
C CYS A 149 -13.65 7.60 6.59
N SER A 150 -14.70 8.43 6.59
CA SER A 150 -15.29 9.02 7.80
C SER A 150 -16.20 8.07 8.58
N LYS A 151 -16.59 6.94 7.97
CA LYS A 151 -17.63 6.02 8.43
C LYS A 151 -17.47 5.54 9.88
N PRO A 152 -18.57 5.33 10.62
CA PRO A 152 -18.53 4.77 11.96
C PRO A 152 -17.76 3.46 12.04
N GLU A 153 -17.89 2.56 11.06
CA GLU A 153 -17.21 1.26 11.03
C GLU A 153 -15.68 1.39 11.08
N ILE A 154 -15.10 2.41 10.43
CA ILE A 154 -13.65 2.64 10.43
C ILE A 154 -13.17 3.19 11.78
N ARG A 155 -13.96 4.10 12.37
CA ARG A 155 -13.69 4.63 13.73
C ARG A 155 -13.78 3.51 14.76
N LEU A 156 -14.86 2.74 14.73
CA LEU A 156 -15.08 1.57 15.59
C LEU A 156 -14.00 0.52 15.39
N GLN A 157 -13.51 0.27 14.17
CA GLN A 157 -12.38 -0.64 13.95
C GLN A 157 -11.10 -0.13 14.62
N SER A 158 -10.83 1.18 14.59
CA SER A 158 -9.68 1.76 15.31
C SER A 158 -9.84 1.68 16.83
N GLU A 159 -11.06 1.84 17.35
CA GLU A 159 -11.39 1.74 18.77
C GLU A 159 -11.32 0.28 19.26
N ILE A 160 -11.82 -0.68 18.47
CA ILE A 160 -11.68 -2.13 18.72
C ILE A 160 -10.20 -2.52 18.76
N ASN A 161 -9.37 -1.98 17.86
CA ASN A 161 -7.93 -2.26 17.84
C ASN A 161 -7.25 -1.71 19.12
N LEU A 162 -7.60 -0.50 19.55
CA LEU A 162 -7.08 0.11 20.78
C LEU A 162 -7.53 -0.68 22.03
N LEU A 163 -8.82 -0.96 22.18
CA LEU A 163 -9.38 -1.73 23.28
C LEU A 163 -8.81 -3.16 23.34
N THR A 164 -8.46 -3.75 22.19
CA THR A 164 -7.79 -5.06 22.13
C THR A 164 -6.36 -5.00 22.69
N LEU A 165 -5.61 -3.92 22.41
CA LEU A 165 -4.29 -3.69 22.99
C LEU A 165 -4.37 -3.44 24.51
N GLU A 166 -5.29 -2.58 24.94
CA GLU A 166 -5.53 -2.31 26.36
C GLU A 166 -5.96 -3.58 27.12
N LYS A 167 -6.84 -4.40 26.54
CA LYS A 167 -7.23 -5.71 27.08
C LYS A 167 -6.02 -6.61 27.29
N VAL A 168 -5.14 -6.76 26.29
CA VAL A 168 -3.93 -7.60 26.39
C VAL A 168 -2.95 -7.06 27.45
N GLU A 169 -2.82 -5.74 27.58
CA GLU A 169 -2.04 -5.14 28.67
C GLU A 169 -2.66 -5.41 30.05
N LEU A 170 -3.98 -5.29 30.19
CA LEU A 170 -4.70 -5.54 31.44
C LEU A 170 -4.65 -7.02 31.83
N GLU A 171 -4.78 -7.94 30.88
CA GLU A 171 -4.59 -9.37 31.08
C GLU A 171 -3.15 -9.67 31.54
N ARG A 172 -2.13 -9.07 30.92
CA ARG A 172 -0.73 -9.18 31.38
C ARG A 172 -0.50 -8.60 32.78
N LYS A 173 -1.14 -7.46 33.11
CA LYS A 173 -1.06 -6.83 34.45
C LYS A 173 -1.75 -7.72 35.50
N LEU A 174 -2.92 -8.30 35.18
CA LEU A 174 -3.67 -9.23 36.02
C LEU A 174 -2.90 -10.55 36.26
N GLU A 175 -2.31 -11.12 35.22
CA GLU A 175 -1.46 -12.32 35.27
C GLU A 175 -0.27 -12.11 36.24
N SER A 176 0.41 -10.96 36.12
CA SER A 176 1.52 -10.56 37.00
C SER A 176 1.08 -10.32 38.45
N ALA A 177 -0.03 -9.61 38.65
CA ALA A 177 -0.60 -9.35 39.97
C ALA A 177 -1.06 -10.66 40.65
N THR A 178 -1.63 -11.59 39.89
CA THR A 178 -2.09 -12.90 40.39
C THR A 178 -0.92 -13.78 40.80
N LYS A 179 0.15 -13.83 40.01
CA LYS A 179 1.41 -14.52 40.36
C LYS A 179 2.04 -13.93 41.62
N SER A 180 2.11 -12.59 41.72
CA SER A 180 2.60 -11.89 42.91
C SER A 180 1.74 -12.18 44.16
N LYS A 181 0.41 -12.12 44.03
CA LYS A 181 -0.55 -12.43 45.12
C LYS A 181 -0.42 -13.88 45.59
N LEU A 182 -0.23 -14.83 44.67
CA LEU A 182 0.03 -16.24 45.00
C LEU A 182 1.36 -16.39 45.76
N HIS A 183 2.42 -15.71 45.31
CA HIS A 183 3.72 -15.74 45.97
C HIS A 183 3.66 -15.18 47.40
N TYR A 184 3.03 -14.02 47.61
CA TYR A 184 2.84 -13.46 48.95
C TYR A 184 1.95 -14.34 49.84
N LYS A 185 0.88 -14.96 49.29
CA LYS A 185 0.08 -15.95 50.03
C LYS A 185 0.91 -17.16 50.48
N GLN A 186 1.82 -17.64 49.63
CA GLN A 186 2.75 -18.72 49.99
C GLN A 186 3.77 -18.28 51.05
N GLN A 187 4.35 -17.07 50.96
CA GLN A 187 5.24 -16.54 51.99
C GLN A 187 4.51 -16.39 53.33
N TRP A 188 3.32 -15.79 53.35
CA TRP A 188 2.50 -15.63 54.56
C TRP A 188 2.13 -16.98 55.19
N ALA A 189 1.76 -17.97 54.40
CA ALA A 189 1.48 -19.33 54.88
C ALA A 189 2.73 -20.04 55.46
N ARG A 190 3.95 -19.68 55.01
CA ARG A 190 5.20 -20.15 55.64
C ARG A 190 5.46 -19.41 56.95
N ALA A 191 5.32 -18.08 56.97
CA ALA A 191 5.51 -17.26 58.17
C ALA A 191 4.56 -17.67 59.30
N LEU A 192 3.28 -17.94 59.00
CA LEU A 192 2.30 -18.46 59.98
C LEU A 192 2.71 -19.83 60.54
N LYS A 193 3.28 -20.73 59.71
CA LYS A 193 3.76 -22.04 60.18
C LYS A 193 4.98 -21.93 61.09
N GLU A 194 5.92 -21.03 60.78
CA GLU A 194 7.06 -20.77 61.68
C GLU A 194 6.62 -20.05 62.96
N LEU A 195 5.68 -19.10 62.90
CA LEU A 195 5.11 -18.48 64.10
C LEU A 195 4.40 -19.51 65.01
N ALA A 196 3.65 -20.45 64.43
CA ALA A 196 3.04 -21.55 65.18
C ALA A 196 4.10 -22.47 65.82
N ARG A 197 5.17 -22.81 65.09
CA ARG A 197 6.32 -23.59 65.61
C ARG A 197 7.05 -22.87 66.74
N LEU A 198 7.25 -21.56 66.63
CA LEU A 198 7.88 -20.74 67.67
C LEU A 198 6.99 -20.67 68.92
N LYS A 199 5.69 -20.43 68.77
CA LYS A 199 4.73 -20.42 69.88
C LYS A 199 4.64 -21.78 70.58
N GLN A 200 4.64 -22.88 69.82
CA GLN A 200 4.68 -24.23 70.38
C GLN A 200 5.96 -24.45 71.21
N ARG A 201 7.14 -24.14 70.65
CA ARG A 201 8.43 -24.23 71.38
C ARG A 201 8.47 -23.34 72.61
N GLU A 202 7.87 -22.15 72.57
CA GLU A 202 7.76 -21.28 73.74
C GLU A 202 6.89 -21.91 74.83
N GLN A 203 5.75 -22.50 74.45
CA GLN A 203 4.85 -23.21 75.38
C GLN A 203 5.51 -24.46 75.96
N GLU A 204 6.25 -25.24 75.16
CA GLU A 204 7.08 -26.37 75.61
C GLU A 204 8.16 -25.89 76.60
N ASN A 205 8.86 -24.79 76.31
CA ASN A 205 9.83 -24.17 77.21
C ASN A 205 9.20 -23.56 78.46
N ALA A 206 7.93 -23.12 78.42
CA ALA A 206 7.18 -22.67 79.59
C ALA A 206 6.80 -23.86 80.49
N MET A 207 6.28 -24.95 79.91
CA MET A 207 6.00 -26.20 80.64
C MET A 207 7.27 -26.81 81.23
N ALA A 208 8.39 -26.79 80.52
CA ALA A 208 9.68 -27.26 81.04
C ALA A 208 10.19 -26.42 82.21
N ARG A 209 9.99 -25.09 82.19
CA ARG A 209 10.29 -24.20 83.32
C ARG A 209 9.37 -24.46 84.51
N LEU A 210 8.07 -24.60 84.28
CA LEU A 210 7.09 -24.92 85.33
C LEU A 210 7.40 -26.28 85.99
N LYS A 211 7.75 -27.30 85.20
CA LYS A 211 8.14 -28.62 85.71
C LYS A 211 9.42 -28.58 86.53
N LYS A 212 10.41 -27.76 86.15
CA LYS A 212 11.60 -27.52 86.99
C LYS A 212 11.22 -26.85 88.31
N GLN A 213 10.40 -25.81 88.28
CA GLN A 213 9.91 -25.16 89.50
C GLN A 213 9.11 -26.10 90.40
N GLN A 214 8.31 -27.01 89.83
CA GLN A 214 7.63 -28.08 90.58
C GLN A 214 8.64 -29.03 91.23
N GLN A 215 9.65 -29.50 90.50
CA GLN A 215 10.71 -30.36 91.04
C GLN A 215 11.58 -29.66 92.11
N GLU A 216 11.83 -28.37 91.96
CA GLU A 216 12.51 -27.53 92.96
C GLU A 216 11.66 -27.37 94.22
N LEU A 217 10.34 -27.16 94.09
CA LEU A 217 9.39 -27.11 95.21
C LEU A 217 9.20 -28.47 95.89
N GLU A 218 9.19 -29.58 95.13
CA GLU A 218 9.18 -30.94 95.67
C GLU A 218 10.48 -31.25 96.43
N HIS A 219 11.64 -30.85 95.88
CA HIS A 219 12.92 -30.98 96.59
C HIS A 219 12.95 -30.13 97.87
N MET A 220 12.37 -28.93 97.86
CA MET A 220 12.24 -28.10 99.06
C MET A 220 11.27 -28.69 100.08
N ARG A 221 10.14 -29.28 99.65
CA ARG A 221 9.21 -30.03 100.53
C ARG A 221 9.89 -31.24 101.17
N LEU A 222 10.64 -32.03 100.40
CA LEU A 222 11.40 -33.17 100.90
C LEU A 222 12.49 -32.74 101.90
N ARG A 223 13.15 -31.60 101.68
CA ARG A 223 14.08 -31.00 102.66
C ARG A 223 13.38 -30.52 103.93
N TYR A 224 12.16 -29.99 103.82
CA TYR A 224 11.36 -29.59 104.98
C TYR A 224 10.91 -30.80 105.80
N LEU A 225 10.35 -31.84 105.16
CA LEU A 225 9.95 -33.09 105.83
C LEU A 225 11.15 -33.76 106.51
N ALA A 226 12.29 -33.90 105.83
CA ALA A 226 13.50 -34.46 106.42
C ALA A 226 14.14 -33.56 107.52
N ALA A 227 13.74 -32.30 107.63
CA ALA A 227 14.08 -31.43 108.76
C ALA A 227 13.06 -31.57 109.92
N GLU A 228 11.78 -31.71 109.60
CA GLU A 228 10.68 -31.93 110.56
C GLU A 228 10.82 -33.30 111.25
N GLU A 229 11.01 -34.39 110.50
CA GLU A 229 11.37 -35.72 111.01
C GLU A 229 12.64 -35.68 111.89
N LYS A 230 13.57 -34.77 111.61
CA LYS A 230 14.81 -34.60 112.38
C LYS A 230 14.61 -33.78 113.66
N GLU A 231 13.62 -32.90 113.73
CA GLU A 231 13.23 -32.26 115.00
C GLU A 231 12.31 -33.18 115.83
N VAL A 232 11.39 -33.93 115.21
CA VAL A 232 10.61 -34.99 115.87
C VAL A 232 11.53 -36.06 116.45
N GLY A 233 12.50 -36.55 115.68
CA GLY A 233 13.54 -37.46 116.15
C GLY A 233 14.52 -36.86 117.18
N LYS A 234 14.41 -35.57 117.52
CA LYS A 234 15.04 -34.98 118.72
C LYS A 234 14.06 -34.87 119.89
N THR A 235 12.78 -34.55 119.67
CA THR A 235 11.78 -34.51 120.76
C THR A 235 11.54 -35.90 121.31
N GLU A 236 11.38 -36.92 120.45
CA GLU A 236 11.32 -38.34 120.84
C GLU A 236 12.55 -38.77 121.64
N ARG A 237 13.77 -38.37 121.23
CA ARG A 237 15.00 -38.65 122.00
C ARG A 237 15.01 -37.98 123.37
N LYS A 238 14.40 -36.79 123.49
CA LYS A 238 14.26 -36.07 124.76
C LYS A 238 13.28 -36.79 125.68
N GLU A 239 12.11 -37.13 125.15
CA GLU A 239 11.06 -37.88 125.84
C GLU A 239 11.55 -39.27 126.28
N LEU A 240 12.37 -39.95 125.46
CA LEU A 240 13.02 -41.21 125.85
C LEU A 240 14.05 -41.03 126.98
N GLU A 241 14.79 -39.93 127.03
CA GLU A 241 15.71 -39.62 128.13
C GLU A 241 14.94 -39.27 129.42
N ASP A 242 13.80 -38.58 129.31
CA ASP A 242 12.91 -38.28 130.43
C ASP A 242 12.23 -39.56 130.98
N ILE A 243 11.70 -40.42 130.10
CA ILE A 243 11.17 -41.76 130.46
C ILE A 243 12.23 -42.63 131.13
N ARG A 244 13.48 -42.59 130.66
CA ARG A 244 14.62 -43.30 131.27
C ARG A 244 14.92 -42.82 132.70
N ASN A 245 14.75 -41.53 132.97
CA ASN A 245 14.92 -40.97 134.31
C ASN A 245 13.81 -41.41 135.27
N GLU A 246 12.56 -41.48 134.80
CA GLU A 246 11.43 -42.02 135.58
C GLU A 246 11.59 -43.53 135.85
N LEU A 247 12.11 -44.30 134.87
CA LEU A 247 12.39 -45.74 135.01
C LEU A 247 13.46 -46.05 136.08
N ASN A 248 14.48 -45.20 136.21
CA ASN A 248 15.47 -45.32 137.30
C ASN A 248 14.87 -45.08 138.69
N ARG A 249 13.78 -44.31 138.78
CA ARG A 249 13.12 -43.92 140.03
C ARG A 249 12.29 -45.05 140.64
N LEU A 250 11.62 -45.82 139.79
CA LEU A 250 10.78 -46.96 140.20
C LEU A 250 11.61 -48.21 140.60
N LYS A 251 12.88 -48.28 140.19
CA LYS A 251 13.75 -49.46 140.39
C LYS A 251 14.26 -49.65 141.83
N GLN A 252 13.96 -48.75 142.77
CA GLN A 252 14.40 -48.85 144.17
C GLN A 252 13.36 -49.45 145.15
N GLN A 253 12.14 -49.77 144.71
CA GLN A 253 11.02 -49.97 145.66
C GLN A 253 10.55 -51.42 145.90
N GLU A 254 10.87 -52.39 145.03
CA GLU A 254 10.27 -53.75 145.09
C GLU A 254 11.27 -54.94 145.05
N ASP A 255 12.38 -54.85 145.78
CA ASP A 255 13.16 -56.04 146.16
C ASP A 255 12.45 -56.86 147.25
N LYS A 256 11.31 -57.48 146.90
CA LYS A 256 10.57 -58.45 147.74
C LYS A 256 9.90 -59.54 146.90
N LYS A 257 10.54 -60.72 146.83
CA LYS A 257 10.10 -61.98 146.18
C LYS A 257 10.06 -61.88 144.65
N GLN A 258 11.10 -62.25 143.90
CA GLN A 258 11.63 -63.61 143.65
C GLN A 258 10.63 -64.64 143.09
N SER A 259 10.96 -65.12 141.89
CA SER A 259 10.80 -66.49 141.35
C SER A 259 9.38 -67.03 141.09
N GLN A 260 9.06 -67.76 140.00
CA GLN A 260 9.75 -68.26 138.76
C GLN A 260 8.62 -68.79 137.82
N ASP A 261 8.70 -69.26 136.56
CA ASP A 261 9.71 -69.62 135.52
C ASP A 261 8.90 -69.78 134.17
N SER A 262 9.37 -70.01 132.91
CA SER A 262 10.67 -70.05 132.21
C SER A 262 10.43 -70.12 130.67
N ARG A 263 11.41 -69.75 129.81
CA ARG A 263 11.56 -70.09 128.35
C ARG A 263 10.50 -69.56 127.34
N ASP A 264 10.74 -69.41 126.02
CA ASP A 264 11.96 -69.13 125.22
C ASP A 264 11.60 -68.69 123.76
N ILE A 265 12.42 -67.83 123.13
CA ILE A 265 12.87 -67.84 121.71
C ILE A 265 11.78 -67.78 120.57
N SER A 266 11.48 -66.61 119.96
CA SER A 266 12.08 -66.08 118.67
C SER A 266 11.23 -66.40 117.40
N VAL A 267 11.29 -65.73 116.21
CA VAL A 267 11.91 -64.48 115.70
C VAL A 267 11.23 -64.04 114.35
N GLU A 268 11.26 -62.72 114.05
CA GLU A 268 11.17 -62.01 112.73
C GLU A 268 10.13 -62.31 111.61
N GLN A 269 9.31 -61.27 111.34
CA GLN A 269 9.32 -60.42 110.10
C GLN A 269 8.58 -60.83 108.79
N ALA A 270 8.12 -59.79 108.07
CA ALA A 270 7.76 -59.69 106.63
C ALA A 270 6.47 -60.34 106.05
N GLY A 271 5.33 -59.66 106.22
CA GLY A 271 4.65 -58.97 105.09
C GLY A 271 3.60 -59.70 104.20
N SER A 272 3.20 -58.97 103.16
CA SER A 272 2.44 -59.37 101.95
C SER A 272 0.90 -59.47 101.97
N VAL A 273 0.28 -58.64 101.11
CA VAL A 273 -0.90 -58.88 100.24
C VAL A 273 -2.23 -59.36 100.85
N HIS A 274 -3.30 -58.61 100.55
CA HIS A 274 -4.68 -59.08 100.56
C HIS A 274 -5.18 -59.27 99.12
N THR A 275 -5.89 -60.36 98.84
CA THR A 275 -6.26 -60.80 97.48
C THR A 275 -7.77 -60.98 97.35
N ARG A 276 -8.30 -60.71 96.13
CA ARG A 276 -9.47 -61.32 95.42
C ARG A 276 -10.45 -62.22 96.20
N GLN A 277 -11.75 -62.27 95.88
CA GLN A 277 -12.58 -61.67 94.82
C GLN A 277 -14.06 -61.95 95.18
N LEU A 278 -15.01 -61.28 94.51
CA LEU A 278 -16.19 -61.91 93.86
C LEU A 278 -17.13 -60.82 93.30
N ASN A 279 -17.25 -60.77 91.96
CA ASN A 279 -18.35 -60.22 91.12
C ASN A 279 -17.84 -59.56 89.81
N GLU A 280 -17.00 -60.26 89.06
CA GLU A 280 -16.58 -59.88 87.70
C GLU A 280 -17.11 -60.92 86.70
N SER A 281 -18.15 -60.58 85.94
CA SER A 281 -18.61 -61.35 84.75
C SER A 281 -19.60 -60.61 83.86
N LEU A 282 -20.46 -59.73 84.42
CA LEU A 282 -21.48 -59.02 83.64
C LEU A 282 -21.02 -57.64 83.13
N ASP A 283 -20.35 -56.84 83.97
CA ASP A 283 -19.91 -55.50 83.59
C ASP A 283 -18.72 -55.52 82.61
N ASP A 284 -17.87 -56.55 82.64
CA ASP A 284 -16.84 -56.82 81.61
C ASP A 284 -17.44 -57.04 80.22
N TYR A 285 -18.54 -57.81 80.14
CA TYR A 285 -19.24 -58.11 78.90
C TYR A 285 -19.90 -56.84 78.33
N LEU A 286 -20.51 -56.04 79.20
CA LEU A 286 -21.07 -54.73 78.84
C LEU A 286 -20.00 -53.75 78.35
N THR A 287 -18.83 -53.74 78.99
CA THR A 287 -17.72 -52.83 78.64
C THR A 287 -17.17 -53.14 77.25
N ARG A 288 -16.93 -54.42 76.91
CA ARG A 288 -16.42 -54.81 75.57
C ARG A 288 -17.37 -54.41 74.44
N LEU A 289 -18.69 -54.60 74.61
CA LEU A 289 -19.69 -54.20 73.62
C LEU A 289 -19.67 -52.68 73.34
N ILE A 290 -19.43 -51.87 74.37
CA ILE A 290 -19.30 -50.40 74.23
C ILE A 290 -17.97 -50.04 73.54
N GLU A 291 -16.87 -50.69 73.91
CA GLU A 291 -15.54 -50.44 73.32
C GLU A 291 -15.48 -50.85 71.83
N GLU A 292 -16.10 -51.96 71.44
CA GLU A 292 -16.21 -52.40 70.05
C GLU A 292 -17.04 -51.41 69.22
N ARG A 293 -18.22 -51.00 69.71
CA ARG A 293 -19.08 -50.02 69.04
C ARG A 293 -18.39 -48.67 68.86
N ASP A 294 -17.77 -48.15 69.92
CA ASP A 294 -17.04 -46.88 69.85
C ASP A 294 -15.79 -46.96 68.96
N THR A 295 -15.17 -48.13 68.85
CA THR A 295 -14.01 -48.33 67.97
C THR A 295 -14.42 -48.37 66.50
N LEU A 296 -15.53 -49.02 66.16
CA LEU A 296 -16.11 -48.97 64.81
C LEU A 296 -16.46 -47.52 64.41
N LEU A 297 -17.14 -46.77 65.28
CA LEU A 297 -17.46 -45.35 65.04
C LEU A 297 -16.21 -44.46 64.91
N ARG A 298 -15.15 -44.72 65.71
CA ARG A 298 -13.87 -43.99 65.61
C ARG A 298 -13.12 -44.21 64.29
N THR A 299 -13.46 -45.21 63.48
CA THR A 299 -12.89 -45.37 62.13
C THR A 299 -13.42 -44.34 61.13
N GLY A 300 -14.60 -43.76 61.36
CA GLY A 300 -15.28 -42.87 60.41
C GLY A 300 -15.83 -43.58 59.16
N VAL A 301 -15.81 -44.92 59.12
CA VAL A 301 -16.37 -45.73 58.02
C VAL A 301 -17.80 -46.19 58.31
N TYR A 302 -18.17 -46.29 59.60
CA TYR A 302 -19.49 -46.73 60.06
C TYR A 302 -20.23 -45.61 60.79
N ASN A 303 -21.54 -45.52 60.55
CA ASN A 303 -22.47 -44.57 61.15
C ASN A 303 -23.47 -45.29 62.07
N HIS A 304 -24.24 -44.54 62.86
CA HIS A 304 -25.20 -45.12 63.82
C HIS A 304 -26.38 -45.87 63.13
N GLU A 305 -26.65 -45.55 61.87
CA GLU A 305 -27.69 -46.17 61.05
C GLU A 305 -27.25 -47.51 60.42
N ASP A 306 -25.95 -47.86 60.47
CA ASP A 306 -25.46 -49.12 59.94
C ASP A 306 -25.95 -50.31 60.79
N HIS A 307 -26.39 -51.38 60.11
CA HIS A 307 -27.02 -52.54 60.75
C HIS A 307 -26.16 -53.14 61.88
N ILE A 308 -24.84 -53.19 61.71
CA ILE A 308 -23.90 -53.72 62.73
C ILE A 308 -23.83 -52.84 63.98
N VAL A 309 -23.90 -51.51 63.85
CA VAL A 309 -23.88 -50.57 64.97
C VAL A 309 -25.24 -50.57 65.69
N SER A 310 -26.33 -50.54 64.92
CA SER A 310 -27.70 -50.63 65.46
C SER A 310 -27.97 -51.95 66.21
N GLU A 311 -27.37 -53.06 65.77
CA GLU A 311 -27.44 -54.37 66.45
C GLU A 311 -26.61 -54.39 67.75
N LEU A 312 -25.40 -53.80 67.76
CA LEU A 312 -24.62 -53.63 68.99
C LEU A 312 -25.39 -52.77 70.01
N ASP A 313 -25.97 -51.64 69.60
CA ASP A 313 -26.80 -50.82 70.51
C ASP A 313 -28.08 -51.56 70.96
N ARG A 314 -28.62 -52.52 70.18
CA ARG A 314 -29.70 -53.42 70.67
C ARG A 314 -29.20 -54.33 71.78
N GLN A 315 -28.06 -54.99 71.58
CA GLN A 315 -27.49 -55.92 72.58
C GLN A 315 -27.04 -55.20 73.85
N ILE A 316 -26.49 -53.98 73.75
CA ILE A 316 -26.18 -53.11 74.91
C ILE A 316 -27.45 -52.79 75.70
N ARG A 317 -28.56 -52.44 75.02
CA ARG A 317 -29.86 -52.18 75.68
C ARG A 317 -30.42 -53.43 76.37
N GLU A 318 -30.30 -54.60 75.76
CA GLU A 318 -30.72 -55.88 76.38
C GLU A 318 -29.84 -56.29 77.56
N ALA A 319 -28.52 -56.03 77.51
CA ALA A 319 -27.62 -56.26 78.64
C ALA A 319 -27.93 -55.32 79.82
N LEU A 320 -28.17 -54.03 79.54
CA LEU A 320 -28.59 -53.05 80.56
C LEU A 320 -29.97 -53.39 81.15
N ALA A 321 -30.91 -53.88 80.35
CA ALA A 321 -32.19 -54.38 80.85
C ALA A 321 -32.00 -55.56 81.82
N LYS A 322 -31.23 -56.59 81.43
CA LYS A 322 -30.91 -57.76 82.30
C LYS A 322 -30.20 -57.35 83.59
N ARG A 323 -29.27 -56.39 83.52
CA ARG A 323 -28.60 -55.78 84.69
C ARG A 323 -29.57 -55.05 85.63
N SER A 324 -30.68 -54.56 85.09
CA SER A 324 -31.75 -53.85 85.84
C SER A 324 -32.83 -54.79 86.38
N SER A 325 -32.89 -56.04 85.89
CA SER A 325 -33.77 -57.10 86.41
C SER A 325 -33.12 -57.96 87.51
N ASN A 326 -31.80 -57.86 87.70
CA ASN A 326 -31.02 -58.61 88.69
C ASN A 326 -30.53 -57.69 89.84
N LYS A 327 -31.40 -56.79 90.33
CA LYS A 327 -31.12 -55.85 91.43
C LYS A 327 -32.35 -55.66 92.33
#